data_AF-A0A6A2FQF6-F1
#
_entry.id   AF-A0A6A2FQF6-F1
#
_cell.length_a   1.000
_cell.length_b   1.000
_cell.length_c   1.000
_cell.angle_alpha   90.00
_cell.angle_beta   90.00
_cell.angle_gamma   90.00
#
_symmetry.space_group_name_H-M   'P 1'
#
loop_
_entity.id
_entity.type
_entity.pdbx_description
1 polymer ?
#
loop_
_entity_poly.entity_id
_entity_poly.type
_entity_poly.pdbx_seq_one_letter_code
_entity_poly.pdbx_strand_id
1 'polypeptide(L)' 'MTSLIRAVFVASCFLVLSSCSLTDDEDIRVYVTKNGKKYHTGTCEHLVKSKIPMKLNLAIAEGYTPCQKCNAKQLTTKK' A
#
# COMPACT_ATOMS: atom_id res chain seq x y z
N MET A 1 -24.71 24.29 -35.74
CA MET A 1 -24.20 24.88 -34.46
C MET A 1 -24.25 23.90 -33.28
N THR A 2 -24.29 22.58 -33.51
CA THR A 2 -24.31 21.55 -32.43
C THR A 2 -23.08 20.64 -32.40
N SER A 3 -22.16 20.75 -33.37
CA SER A 3 -20.94 19.91 -33.44
C SER A 3 -19.72 20.51 -32.73
N LEU A 4 -19.69 21.82 -32.47
CA LEU A 4 -18.55 22.47 -31.80
C LEU A 4 -18.61 22.35 -30.26
N ILE A 5 -19.78 22.07 -29.70
CA ILE A 5 -20.01 22.00 -28.25
C ILE A 5 -19.50 20.66 -27.66
N ARG A 6 -19.41 19.59 -28.47
CA ARG A 6 -18.84 18.29 -28.03
C ARG A 6 -17.30 18.29 -27.96
N ALA A 7 -16.63 19.14 -28.73
CA ALA A 7 -15.18 19.26 -28.69
C ALA A 7 -14.70 20.04 -27.45
N VAL A 8 -15.47 21.06 -27.02
CA VAL A 8 -15.16 21.83 -25.82
C VAL A 8 -15.41 21.02 -24.55
N PHE A 9 -16.42 20.14 -24.51
CA PHE A 9 -16.72 19.32 -23.33
C PHE A 9 -15.70 18.19 -23.09
N VAL A 10 -15.10 17.66 -24.16
CA VAL A 10 -14.02 16.66 -24.07
C VAL A 10 -12.65 17.33 -23.88
N ALA A 11 -12.46 18.57 -24.35
CA ALA A 11 -11.26 19.37 -24.04
C ALA A 11 -11.28 19.97 -22.63
N SER A 12 -12.45 20.17 -22.01
CA SER A 12 -12.58 20.44 -20.57
C SER A 12 -12.36 19.21 -19.70
N CYS A 13 -12.26 18.02 -20.32
CA CYS A 13 -11.92 16.77 -19.63
C CYS A 13 -10.41 16.59 -19.42
N PHE A 14 -9.57 17.48 -19.98
CA PHE A 14 -8.12 17.25 -20.04
C PHE A 14 -7.25 18.09 -19.09
N LEU A 15 -7.78 19.16 -18.49
CA LEU A 15 -6.97 20.04 -17.62
C LEU A 15 -7.10 19.77 -16.11
N VAL A 16 -8.09 18.98 -15.66
CA VAL A 16 -8.29 18.67 -14.22
C VAL A 16 -7.82 17.24 -13.87
N LEU A 17 -7.22 16.51 -14.81
CA LEU A 17 -6.75 15.13 -14.62
C LEU A 17 -5.30 15.04 -14.09
N SER A 18 -4.61 16.17 -13.89
CA SER A 18 -3.15 16.19 -13.73
C SER A 18 -2.61 16.27 -12.30
N SER A 19 -3.45 16.36 -11.25
CA SER A 19 -2.94 16.51 -9.87
C SER A 19 -3.11 15.27 -9.00
N CYS A 20 -3.45 14.11 -9.57
CA CYS A 20 -3.26 12.86 -8.83
C CYS A 20 -1.77 12.54 -8.88
N SER A 21 -1.02 13.15 -7.96
CA SER A 21 0.31 12.67 -7.63
C SER A 21 0.16 11.22 -7.22
N LEU A 22 0.43 10.31 -8.15
CA LEU A 22 0.64 8.90 -7.87
C LEU A 22 1.99 8.81 -7.17
N THR A 23 2.05 9.31 -5.94
CA THR A 23 3.12 8.97 -5.03
C THR A 23 3.01 7.48 -4.86
N ASP A 24 4.00 6.76 -5.37
CA ASP A 24 4.21 5.36 -5.10
C ASP A 24 4.46 5.28 -3.59
N ASP A 25 3.36 5.24 -2.82
CA ASP A 25 3.37 5.15 -1.37
C ASP A 25 4.08 3.86 -1.03
N GLU A 26 5.40 3.97 -0.78
CA GLU A 26 6.29 3.01 -0.16
C GLU A 26 5.63 1.62 -0.09
N ASP A 27 5.72 0.84 -1.17
CA ASP A 27 5.00 -0.42 -1.35
C ASP A 27 5.62 -1.53 -0.47
N ILE A 28 5.75 -1.22 0.82
CA ILE A 28 6.40 -2.01 1.86
C ILE A 28 5.55 -3.24 2.08
N ARG A 29 6.05 -4.36 1.57
CA ARG A 29 5.45 -5.67 1.78
C ARG A 29 5.77 -6.18 3.19
N VAL A 30 4.73 -6.27 4.01
CA VAL A 30 4.76 -6.94 5.31
C VAL A 30 4.06 -8.28 5.23
N TYR A 31 4.17 -9.07 6.30
CA TYR A 31 3.53 -10.37 6.38
C TYR A 31 2.70 -10.48 7.64
N VAL A 32 1.51 -11.05 7.51
CA VAL A 32 0.63 -11.36 8.66
C VAL A 32 0.50 -12.87 8.82
N THR A 33 0.17 -13.29 10.04
CA THR A 33 -0.13 -14.69 10.35
C THR A 33 -1.64 -14.89 10.39
N LYS A 34 -2.14 -16.10 10.08
CA LYS A 34 -3.59 -16.38 9.98
C LYS A 34 -4.37 -16.05 11.26
N ASN A 35 -3.74 -16.21 12.42
CA ASN A 35 -4.37 -16.04 13.73
C ASN A 35 -3.83 -14.84 14.51
N GLY A 36 -2.88 -14.08 13.95
CA GLY A 36 -2.22 -12.99 14.65
C GLY A 36 -2.77 -11.63 14.25
N LYS A 37 -2.92 -10.74 15.23
CA LYS A 37 -3.19 -9.30 15.00
C LYS A 37 -1.92 -8.49 14.78
N LYS A 38 -0.83 -9.17 14.42
CA LYS A 38 0.49 -8.57 14.28
C LYS A 38 0.99 -8.71 12.86
N TYR A 39 1.60 -7.65 12.33
CA TYR A 39 2.39 -7.73 11.11
C TYR A 39 3.87 -7.97 11.45
N HIS A 40 4.53 -8.66 10.54
CA HIS A 40 5.87 -9.23 10.67
C HIS A 40 6.71 -8.89 9.44
N THR A 41 8.04 -8.93 9.62
CA THR A 41 9.00 -8.90 8.52
C THR A 41 9.15 -10.31 7.92
N GLY A 42 9.62 -10.38 6.67
CA GLY A 42 9.79 -11.65 5.95
C GLY A 42 10.79 -12.63 6.57
N THR A 43 11.59 -12.18 7.54
CA THR A 43 12.62 -12.93 8.26
C THR A 43 12.19 -13.36 9.67
N CYS A 44 10.93 -13.15 10.05
CA CYS A 44 10.44 -13.52 11.38
C CYS A 44 10.31 -15.04 11.55
N GLU A 45 10.91 -15.59 12.61
CA GLU A 45 10.80 -17.01 13.02
C GLU A 45 9.35 -17.49 13.22
N HIS A 46 8.44 -16.58 13.60
CA HIS A 46 7.04 -16.91 13.85
C HIS A 46 6.22 -17.08 12.55
N LEU A 47 6.80 -16.71 11.42
CA LEU A 47 6.16 -16.74 10.10
C LEU A 47 6.30 -18.10 9.39
N VAL A 48 6.98 -19.07 10.02
CA VAL A 48 7.25 -20.40 9.44
C VAL A 48 5.96 -21.17 9.15
N LYS A 49 4.91 -20.99 9.97
CA LYS A 49 3.64 -21.72 9.82
C LYS A 49 2.65 -21.03 8.88
N SER A 50 2.71 -19.71 8.74
CA SER A 50 1.81 -18.94 7.89
C SER A 50 2.45 -17.63 7.48
N LYS A 51 2.53 -17.39 6.16
CA LYS A 51 3.16 -16.21 5.55
C LYS A 51 2.20 -15.59 4.54
N ILE A 52 1.34 -14.69 5.01
CA ILE A 52 0.37 -13.99 4.15
C ILE A 52 0.93 -12.61 3.84
N PRO A 53 1.34 -12.33 2.59
CA PRO A 53 1.85 -11.01 2.21
C PRO A 53 0.73 -9.97 2.21
N MET A 54 1.02 -8.80 2.77
CA MET A 54 0.10 -7.66 2.86
C MET A 54 0.89 -6.35 2.73
N LYS A 55 0.26 -5.27 2.26
CA LYS A 55 0.90 -3.93 2.26
C LYS A 55 0.91 -3.35 3.67
N LEU A 56 1.98 -2.64 4.04
CA LEU A 56 2.10 -2.01 5.37
C LEU A 56 0.93 -1.07 5.66
N ASN A 57 0.58 -0.20 4.70
CA ASN A 57 -0.51 0.76 4.84
C ASN A 57 -1.86 0.06 5.08
N LEU A 58 -2.12 -1.05 4.37
CA LEU A 58 -3.33 -1.85 4.58
C LEU A 58 -3.31 -2.52 5.95
N ALA A 59 -2.18 -3.07 6.39
CA ALA A 59 -2.07 -3.68 7.72
C ALA A 59 -2.33 -2.66 8.84
N ILE A 60 -1.84 -1.43 8.70
CA ILE A 60 -2.10 -0.35 9.66
C ILE A 60 -3.57 0.08 9.62
N ALA A 61 -4.14 0.24 8.43
CA ALA A 61 -5.55 0.61 8.24
C ALA A 61 -6.52 -0.43 8.84
N GLU A 62 -6.18 -1.71 8.71
CA GLU A 62 -6.92 -2.84 9.29
C GLU A 62 -6.68 -3.00 10.81
N GLY A 63 -5.81 -2.17 11.42
CA GLY A 63 -5.55 -2.19 12.86
C GLY A 63 -4.58 -3.28 13.33
N TYR A 64 -3.76 -3.83 12.44
CA TYR A 64 -2.69 -4.74 12.84
C TYR A 64 -1.57 -3.97 13.56
N THR A 65 -1.00 -4.62 14.57
CA THR A 65 0.08 -4.04 15.39
C THR A 65 1.46 -4.57 14.96
N PRO A 66 2.55 -3.81 15.14
CA PRO A 66 3.88 -4.31 14.82
C PRO A 66 4.27 -5.46 15.76
N CYS A 67 4.94 -6.47 15.22
CA CYS A 67 5.67 -7.43 16.05
C CYS A 67 6.90 -6.74 16.67
N GLN A 68 7.00 -6.75 18.00
CA GLN A 68 8.12 -6.16 18.76
C GLN A 68 9.49 -6.63 18.26
N LYS A 69 9.64 -7.93 18.01
CA LYS A 69 10.87 -8.52 17.47
C LYS A 69 11.17 -8.08 16.02
N CYS A 70 10.13 -7.88 15.21
CA CYS A 70 10.27 -7.48 13.80
C CYS A 70 10.60 -6.00 13.69
N ASN A 71 10.00 -5.15 14.54
CA ASN A 71 10.29 -3.73 14.60
C ASN A 71 11.77 -3.47 14.88
N ALA A 72 12.34 -4.21 15.85
CA ALA A 72 13.77 -4.14 16.17
C ALA A 72 14.70 -4.57 15.01
N LYS A 73 14.19 -5.34 14.04
CA LYS A 73 14.95 -5.84 12.90
C LYS A 73 14.72 -5.07 11.59
N GLN A 74 13.97 -3.96 11.67
CA GLN A 74 13.74 -2.98 10.61
C GLN A 74 12.87 -3.46 9.44
N LEU A 75 11.81 -2.68 9.19
CA LEU A 75 11.10 -2.59 7.92
C LEU A 75 11.85 -1.71 6.90
N THR A 76 13.16 -1.47 7.11
CA THR A 76 13.97 -0.70 6.18
C THR A 76 14.16 -1.53 4.92
N THR A 77 13.33 -1.19 3.96
CA THR A 77 13.59 -1.19 2.52
C THR A 77 15.01 -1.61 2.18
N LYS A 78 15.07 -2.72 1.46
CA LYS A 78 16.26 -3.32 0.87
C LYS A 78 17.07 -2.22 0.13
N LYS A 79 18.37 -2.13 0.44
CA LYS A 79 19.38 -1.55 -0.46
C LYS A 79 19.53 -2.44 -1.70
#